data_AF-A0A919KAS8-F1
#
_entry.id   AF-A0A919KAS8-F1
#
_cell.length_a   1.000
_cell.length_b   1.000
_cell.length_c   1.000
_cell.angle_alpha   90.00
_cell.angle_beta   90.00
_cell.angle_gamma   90.00
#
_symmetry.space_group_name_H-M   'P 1'
#
loop_
_entity.id
_entity.type
_entity.pdbx_description
1 polymer ?
#
loop_
_entity_poly.entity_id
_entity_poly.type
_entity_poly.pdbx_seq_one_letter_code
_entity_poly.pdbx_strand_id
1 'polypeptide(L)'
;MNTQKPQDRAWSAPSEVTPGTGVAWQLRFMNDLTNGQMSGPEFARAWLSARRRVLDGNERVRENFERILYDVFYLLDDYVIDPALRGPDDITDEQLVDRVRDCLERLRGLERK
;
A
#
# COMPACT_ATOMS: atom_id res chain seq x y z
N MET A 1 -14.55 17.16 -28.03
CA MET A 1 -14.59 16.01 -27.10
C MET A 1 -13.20 15.88 -26.51
N ASN A 2 -13.00 16.25 -25.24
CA ASN A 2 -11.70 16.13 -24.58
C ASN A 2 -11.51 14.67 -24.16
N THR A 3 -10.73 13.92 -24.94
CA THR A 3 -10.24 12.60 -24.57
C THR A 3 -9.17 12.78 -23.49
N GLN A 4 -9.57 12.70 -22.21
CA GLN A 4 -8.61 12.49 -21.12
C GLN A 4 -7.78 11.25 -21.43
N LYS A 5 -6.45 11.36 -21.35
CA LYS A 5 -5.60 10.18 -21.41
C LYS A 5 -5.88 9.35 -20.16
N PRO A 6 -5.77 8.00 -20.20
CA PRO A 6 -5.96 7.14 -19.02
C PRO A 6 -5.13 7.58 -17.79
N GLN A 7 -4.03 8.29 -18.05
CA GLN A 7 -3.08 8.87 -17.11
C GLN A 7 -3.64 10.07 -16.30
N ASP A 8 -4.76 10.66 -16.73
CA ASP A 8 -5.37 11.85 -16.10
C ASP A 8 -6.43 11.51 -15.04
N ARG A 9 -6.83 10.23 -14.92
CA ARG A 9 -7.90 9.81 -14.02
C ARG A 9 -7.32 9.28 -12.71
N ALA A 10 -7.53 10.03 -11.63
CA ALA A 10 -7.19 9.57 -10.29
C ALA A 10 -8.18 8.49 -9.82
N TRP A 11 -7.69 7.28 -9.54
CA TRP A 11 -8.49 6.13 -9.09
C TRP A 11 -9.09 6.37 -7.70
N SER A 12 -10.38 6.14 -7.55
CA SER A 12 -11.11 6.23 -6.28
C SER A 12 -11.15 4.92 -5.50
N ALA A 13 -11.03 3.79 -6.17
CA ALA A 13 -11.14 2.47 -5.56
C ALA A 13 -10.10 1.48 -6.12
N PRO A 14 -9.71 0.45 -5.34
CA PRO A 14 -8.80 -0.60 -5.79
C PRO A 14 -9.17 -1.26 -7.13
N SER A 15 -10.45 -1.49 -7.40
CA SER A 15 -10.94 -2.11 -8.64
C SER A 15 -10.69 -1.28 -9.91
N GLU A 16 -10.48 0.03 -9.77
CA GLU A 16 -10.17 0.92 -10.89
C GLU A 16 -8.67 0.93 -11.23
N VAL A 17 -7.82 0.42 -10.34
CA VAL A 17 -6.36 0.47 -10.49
C VAL A 17 -5.94 -0.42 -11.65
N THR A 18 -5.20 0.17 -12.59
CA THR A 18 -4.68 -0.58 -13.75
C THR A 18 -3.63 -1.61 -13.30
N PRO A 19 -3.75 -2.90 -13.69
CA PRO A 19 -2.76 -3.90 -13.34
C PRO A 19 -1.33 -3.54 -13.80
N GLY A 20 -0.34 -3.90 -12.99
CA GLY A 20 1.08 -3.67 -13.29
C GLY A 20 1.63 -2.30 -12.88
N THR A 21 0.75 -1.38 -12.46
CA THR A 21 1.11 -0.05 -11.92
C THR A 21 1.72 -0.16 -10.52
N GLY A 22 2.41 0.89 -10.06
CA GLY A 22 2.96 0.98 -8.70
C GLY A 22 1.87 0.79 -7.64
N VAL A 23 0.71 1.43 -7.81
CA VAL A 23 -0.43 1.26 -6.90
C VAL A 23 -0.93 -0.19 -6.91
N ALA A 24 -1.01 -0.84 -8.07
CA ALA A 24 -1.40 -2.26 -8.14
C ALA A 24 -0.43 -3.16 -7.36
N TRP A 25 0.88 -2.88 -7.44
CA TRP A 25 1.89 -3.61 -6.69
C TRP A 25 1.78 -3.37 -5.18
N GLN A 26 1.55 -2.13 -4.75
CA GLN A 26 1.31 -1.81 -3.33
C GLN A 26 0.12 -2.61 -2.78
N LEU A 27 -1.01 -2.63 -3.49
CA LEU A 27 -2.20 -3.41 -3.11
C LEU A 27 -1.92 -4.91 -3.06
N ARG A 28 -1.18 -5.44 -4.03
CA ARG A 28 -0.82 -6.86 -4.06
C ARG A 28 0.03 -7.24 -2.85
N PHE A 29 1.09 -6.49 -2.55
CA PHE A 29 1.95 -6.79 -1.41
C PHE A 29 1.22 -6.69 -0.07
N MET A 30 0.26 -5.77 0.06
CA MET A 30 -0.60 -5.73 1.25
C MET A 30 -1.40 -7.03 1.41
N ASN A 31 -1.98 -7.56 0.32
CA ASN A 31 -2.69 -8.84 0.37
C ASN A 31 -1.74 -10.01 0.66
N ASP A 32 -0.61 -10.09 -0.05
CA ASP A 32 0.38 -11.16 0.11
C ASP A 32 0.88 -11.22 1.57
N LEU A 33 1.12 -10.07 2.22
CA LEU A 33 1.48 -10.00 3.64
C LEU A 33 0.35 -10.56 4.52
N THR A 34 -0.88 -10.07 4.37
CA THR A 34 -2.00 -10.46 5.25
C THR A 34 -2.45 -11.91 5.08
N ASN A 35 -2.11 -12.53 3.95
CA ASN A 35 -2.33 -13.95 3.66
C ASN A 35 -1.14 -14.84 4.06
N GLY A 36 -0.09 -14.28 4.66
CA GLY A 36 1.11 -15.03 5.07
C GLY A 36 1.98 -15.52 3.90
N GLN A 37 1.85 -14.90 2.73
CA GLN A 37 2.63 -15.24 1.53
C GLN A 37 3.97 -14.49 1.45
N MET A 38 4.17 -13.49 2.31
CA MET A 38 5.44 -12.78 2.48
C MET A 38 5.63 -12.34 3.94
N SER A 39 6.88 -12.23 4.37
CA SER A 39 7.23 -11.71 5.70
C SER A 39 7.11 -10.18 5.79
N GLY A 40 7.08 -9.64 7.01
CA GLY A 40 7.06 -8.20 7.24
C GLY A 40 8.26 -7.45 6.63
N PRO A 41 9.51 -7.92 6.79
CA PRO A 41 10.68 -7.28 6.18
C PRO A 41 10.67 -7.33 4.64
N GLU A 42 10.15 -8.41 4.04
CA GLU A 42 9.98 -8.51 2.59
C GLU A 42 8.91 -7.53 2.11
N PHE A 43 7.78 -7.45 2.83
CA PHE A 43 6.70 -6.52 2.54
C PHE A 43 7.18 -5.08 2.56
N ALA A 44 7.87 -4.65 3.63
CA ALA A 44 8.33 -3.28 3.79
C ALA A 44 9.19 -2.83 2.59
N ARG A 45 10.18 -3.66 2.21
CA ARG A 45 11.06 -3.39 1.07
C ARG A 45 10.29 -3.34 -0.25
N ALA A 46 9.43 -4.32 -0.50
CA ALA A 46 8.68 -4.44 -1.75
C ALA A 46 7.67 -3.28 -1.90
N TRP A 47 6.95 -2.94 -0.84
CA TRP A 47 5.95 -1.88 -0.83
C TRP A 47 6.57 -0.49 -0.99
N LEU A 48 7.68 -0.20 -0.31
CA LEU A 48 8.42 1.07 -0.49
C LEU A 48 8.99 1.20 -1.91
N SER A 49 9.47 0.09 -2.49
CA SER A 49 9.91 0.06 -3.89
C SER A 49 8.76 0.35 -4.86
N ALA A 50 7.58 -0.26 -4.65
CA ALA A 50 6.38 0.03 -5.43
C ALA A 50 5.93 1.50 -5.27
N ARG A 51 6.02 2.06 -4.07
CA ARG A 51 5.74 3.47 -3.81
C ARG A 51 6.64 4.41 -4.60
N ARG A 52 7.94 4.10 -4.71
CA ARG A 52 8.85 4.88 -5.56
C ARG A 52 8.40 4.87 -7.03
N ARG A 53 7.92 3.73 -7.54
CA ARG A 53 7.35 3.64 -8.90
C ARG A 53 6.09 4.49 -9.09
N VAL A 54 5.22 4.58 -8.08
CA VAL A 54 4.04 5.47 -8.10
C VAL A 54 4.46 6.91 -8.31
N LEU A 55 5.50 7.36 -7.57
CA LEU A 55 6.03 8.73 -7.67
C LEU A 55 6.69 8.98 -9.03
N ASP A 56 7.53 8.05 -9.50
CA ASP A 56 8.23 8.16 -10.79
C ASP A 56 7.24 8.13 -11.98
N GLY A 57 6.16 7.36 -11.86
CA GLY A 57 5.10 7.23 -12.86
C GLY A 57 4.00 8.29 -12.78
N ASN A 58 4.06 9.20 -11.79
CA ASN A 58 3.01 10.18 -11.49
C ASN A 58 1.60 9.55 -11.42
N GLU A 59 1.50 8.37 -10.83
CA GLU A 59 0.24 7.66 -10.64
C GLU A 59 -0.62 8.37 -9.59
N ARG A 60 -1.92 8.48 -9.83
CA ARG A 60 -2.82 9.28 -8.98
C ARG A 60 -3.97 8.44 -8.45
N VAL A 61 -4.23 8.58 -7.16
CA VAL A 61 -5.45 8.07 -6.51
C VAL A 61 -6.18 9.25 -5.86
N ARG A 62 -7.46 9.09 -5.55
CA ARG A 62 -8.23 10.11 -4.83
C ARG A 62 -7.80 10.17 -3.37
N GLU A 63 -8.02 11.33 -2.74
CA GLU A 63 -7.58 11.63 -1.36
C GLU A 63 -7.89 10.54 -0.33
N ASN A 64 -9.10 9.97 -0.34
CA ASN A 64 -9.46 8.92 0.62
C ASN A 64 -8.63 7.64 0.43
N PHE A 65 -8.32 7.29 -0.80
CA PHE A 65 -7.44 6.15 -1.12
C PHE A 65 -6.00 6.52 -0.76
N GLU A 66 -5.53 7.70 -1.17
CA GLU A 66 -4.18 8.20 -0.89
C GLU A 66 -3.87 8.16 0.61
N ARG A 67 -4.79 8.65 1.44
CA ARG A 67 -4.63 8.64 2.89
C ARG A 67 -4.43 7.23 3.45
N ILE A 68 -5.15 6.24 2.95
CA ILE A 68 -4.96 4.85 3.43
C ILE A 68 -3.59 4.31 3.02
N LEU A 69 -3.10 4.63 1.81
CA LEU A 69 -1.75 4.27 1.41
C LEU A 69 -0.69 5.02 2.23
N TYR A 70 -0.96 6.26 2.64
CA TYR A 70 -0.08 7.00 3.55
C TYR A 70 -0.04 6.42 4.96
N ASP A 71 -1.15 5.90 5.47
CA ASP A 71 -1.15 5.21 6.76
C ASP A 71 -0.21 4.00 6.72
N VAL A 72 -0.17 3.25 5.61
CA VAL A 72 0.80 2.15 5.40
C VAL A 72 2.23 2.69 5.28
N PHE A 73 2.43 3.81 4.59
CA PHE A 73 3.76 4.43 4.48
C PHE A 73 4.33 4.83 5.85
N TYR A 74 3.55 5.51 6.68
CA TYR A 74 3.99 5.91 8.03
C TYR A 74 4.16 4.71 8.95
N LEU A 75 3.29 3.70 8.84
CA LEU A 75 3.49 2.43 9.55
C LEU A 75 4.84 1.78 9.22
N LEU A 76 5.28 1.89 7.96
CA LEU A 76 6.58 1.37 7.53
C LEU A 76 7.77 2.26 7.92
N ASP A 77 7.53 3.54 8.23
CA ASP A 77 8.54 4.44 8.80
C ASP A 77 8.83 4.07 10.26
N ASP A 78 7.78 3.66 10.99
CA ASP A 78 7.86 3.19 12.39
C ASP A 78 8.32 1.72 12.51
N TYR A 79 8.25 0.94 11.43
CA TYR A 79 8.59 -0.49 11.45
C TYR A 79 10.07 -0.73 11.15
N VAL A 80 10.79 -1.30 12.12
CA VAL A 80 12.20 -1.68 11.96
C VAL A 80 12.32 -2.91 11.05
N ILE A 81 12.72 -2.66 9.80
CA ILE A 81 12.80 -3.66 8.73
C ILE A 81 13.81 -4.78 9.04
N ASP A 82 14.93 -4.47 9.69
CA ASP A 82 15.91 -5.48 10.10
C ASP A 82 15.54 -6.05 11.47
N PRO A 83 15.09 -7.33 11.57
CA PRO A 83 14.69 -7.91 12.84
C PRO A 83 15.80 -7.93 13.89
N ALA A 84 17.08 -7.92 13.48
CA ALA A 84 18.21 -7.89 14.40
C ALA A 84 18.38 -6.55 15.13
N LEU A 85 17.74 -5.49 14.63
CA LEU A 85 17.79 -4.15 15.21
C LEU A 85 16.56 -3.81 16.06
N ARG A 86 15.59 -4.73 16.19
CA ARG A 86 14.35 -4.47 16.92
C ARG A 86 14.56 -4.44 18.44
N GLY A 87 14.00 -3.42 19.06
CA GLY A 87 13.78 -3.32 20.49
C GLY A 87 12.43 -3.89 20.92
N PRO A 88 12.19 -4.02 22.25
CA PRO A 88 10.95 -4.56 22.81
C PRO A 88 9.68 -3.75 22.49
N ASP A 89 9.84 -2.45 22.24
CA ASP A 89 8.73 -1.52 21.98
C ASP A 89 8.49 -1.28 20.47
N ASP A 90 9.29 -1.89 19.60
CA ASP A 90 9.14 -1.77 18.15
C ASP A 90 7.94 -2.57 17.64
N ILE A 91 7.41 -2.13 16.50
CA ILE A 91 6.29 -2.80 15.83
C ILE A 91 6.68 -4.24 15.46
N THR A 92 5.89 -5.21 15.91
CA THR A 92 6.08 -6.62 15.57
C THR A 92 5.53 -6.94 14.17
N ASP A 93 5.91 -8.10 13.62
CA ASP A 93 5.37 -8.55 12.33
C ASP A 93 3.86 -8.80 12.40
N GLU A 94 3.37 -9.30 13.52
CA GLU A 94 1.94 -9.52 13.76
C GLU A 94 1.18 -8.19 13.82
N GLN A 95 1.72 -7.20 14.52
CA GLN A 95 1.14 -5.86 14.57
C GLN A 95 1.13 -5.20 13.18
N LEU A 96 2.22 -5.34 12.41
CA LEU A 96 2.27 -4.88 11.02
C LEU A 96 1.17 -5.54 10.17
N VAL A 97 1.01 -6.87 10.28
CA VAL A 97 -0.04 -7.62 9.56
C VAL A 97 -1.43 -7.12 9.91
N ASP A 98 -1.73 -6.93 11.19
CA ASP A 98 -3.05 -6.48 11.64
C ASP A 98 -3.36 -5.06 11.15
N ARG A 99 -2.40 -4.14 11.24
CA ARG A 99 -2.56 -2.76 10.76
C ARG A 99 -2.72 -2.68 9.24
N VAL A 100 -2.00 -3.53 8.48
CA VAL A 100 -2.17 -3.62 7.03
C VAL A 100 -3.52 -4.23 6.67
N ARG A 101 -4.03 -5.20 7.45
CA ARG A 101 -5.37 -5.77 7.28
C ARG A 101 -6.45 -4.71 7.47
N ASP A 102 -6.34 -3.86 8.49
CA ASP A 102 -7.26 -2.74 8.71
C ASP A 102 -7.27 -1.76 7.52
N CYS A 103 -6.09 -1.48 6.94
CA CYS A 103 -5.98 -0.65 5.75
C CYS A 103 -6.68 -1.30 4.53
N LEU A 104 -6.50 -2.60 4.31
CA LEU A 104 -7.22 -3.34 3.26
C LEU A 104 -8.74 -3.32 3.46
N GLU A 105 -9.23 -3.39 4.69
CA GLU A 105 -10.66 -3.28 4.98
C GLU A 105 -11.22 -1.90 4.62
N ARG A 106 -10.48 -0.83 4.96
CA ARG A 106 -10.83 0.53 4.58
C ARG A 106 -10.83 0.73 3.07
N LEU A 107 -9.87 0.14 2.36
CA LEU A 107 -9.80 0.14 0.90
C LEU A 107 -10.99 -0.59 0.27
N ARG A 108 -11.37 -1.76 0.79
CA ARG A 108 -12.59 -2.47 0.39
C ARG A 108 -13.85 -1.64 0.62
N GLY A 109 -13.84 -0.75 1.62
CA GLY A 109 -14.93 0.20 1.87
C GLY A 109 -15.08 1.27 0.79
N LEU A 110 -14.05 1.54 -0.02
CA LEU A 110 -14.11 2.49 -1.13
C LEU A 110 -14.84 1.92 -2.36
N GLU A 111 -14.89 0.60 -2.51
CA GLU A 111 -15.61 -0.11 -3.59
C GLU A 111 -17.13 0.07 -3.51
N ARG A 112 -17.65 0.42 -2.34
CA ARG A 112 -19.09 0.47 -2.04
C ARG A 112 -19.69 1.88 -2.11
N LYS A 113 -18.96 2.85 -2.65
CA LYS A 113 -19.37 4.26 -2.76
C LYS A 113 -19.49 4.68 -4.22
#